data_AF-A0A7S1DUX6-F1
#
_entry.id   AF-A0A7S1DUX6-F1
#
_cell.length_a   1.000
_cell.length_b   1.000
_cell.length_c   1.000
_cell.angle_alpha   90.00
_cell.angle_beta   90.00
_cell.angle_gamma   90.00
#
_symmetry.space_group_name_H-M   'P 1'
#
loop_
_entity.id
_entity.type
_entity.pdbx_description
1 polymer ?
#
loop_
_entity_poly.entity_id
_entity_poly.type
_entity_poly.pdbx_seq_one_letter_code
_entity_poly.pdbx_strand_id
1 'polypeptide(L)'
;RDRRLFWKHRATLTDSRKALPKLLKWVQWDNEKAVRQLLELIPQWVNLDVEDALGLLGETYMIAPISALAVRSISCIPDAELSPYLMPLAIALRYDNPDEPHLLDFLVSRAAGCGLVAVELFWLLTVEKSVGGKHTKLYTHAIARLLGECQAS
;
A
#
# COMPACT_ATOMS: atom_id res chain seq x y z
N ARG A 1 -11.31 19.52 20.99
CA ARG A 1 -12.66 18.93 21.17
C ARG A 1 -13.03 18.00 20.00
N ASP A 2 -12.41 18.19 18.85
CA ASP A 2 -12.78 17.57 17.57
C ASP A 2 -12.44 16.07 17.49
N ARG A 3 -11.37 15.63 18.16
CA ARG A 3 -10.94 14.21 18.18
C ARG A 3 -12.02 13.24 18.65
N ARG A 4 -12.71 13.56 19.76
CA ARG A 4 -13.76 12.71 20.32
C ARG A 4 -15.01 12.67 19.43
N LEU A 5 -15.31 13.78 18.77
CA LEU A 5 -16.42 13.87 17.81
C LEU A 5 -16.13 13.05 16.55
N PHE A 6 -14.92 13.16 15.97
CA PHE A 6 -14.51 12.34 14.83
C PHE A 6 -14.58 10.84 15.15
N TRP A 7 -14.06 10.42 16.31
CA TRP A 7 -14.15 9.03 16.72
C TRP A 7 -15.60 8.57 16.93
N LYS A 8 -16.46 9.42 17.51
CA LYS A 8 -17.89 9.11 17.71
C LYS A 8 -18.62 8.89 16.39
N HIS A 9 -18.30 9.69 15.36
CA HIS A 9 -18.93 9.64 14.05
C HIS A 9 -18.14 8.82 13.00
N ARG A 10 -17.13 8.05 13.42
CA ARG A 10 -16.22 7.31 12.50
C ARG A 10 -16.92 6.49 11.41
N ALA A 11 -18.05 5.86 11.72
CA ALA A 11 -18.81 5.06 10.75
C ALA A 11 -19.48 5.90 9.65
N THR A 12 -19.78 7.18 9.91
CA THR A 12 -20.36 8.10 8.90
C THR A 12 -19.28 8.83 8.11
N LEU A 13 -17.99 8.56 8.36
CA LEU A 13 -16.86 9.22 7.70
C LEU A 13 -16.25 8.37 6.59
N THR A 14 -16.73 7.14 6.38
CA THR A 14 -16.21 6.19 5.38
C THR A 14 -16.29 6.73 3.96
N ASP A 15 -17.24 7.62 3.66
CA ASP A 15 -17.39 8.25 2.34
C ASP A 15 -16.44 9.46 2.14
N SER A 16 -15.68 9.84 3.18
CA SER A 16 -14.78 10.99 3.13
C SER A 16 -13.32 10.55 2.98
N ARG A 17 -12.75 10.74 1.79
CA ARG A 17 -11.34 10.43 1.47
C ARG A 17 -10.38 11.07 2.48
N LYS A 18 -10.59 12.36 2.77
CA LYS A 18 -9.71 13.18 3.63
C LYS A 18 -9.86 12.90 5.13
N ALA A 19 -10.86 12.10 5.53
CA ALA A 19 -11.12 11.82 6.93
C ALA A 19 -10.26 10.68 7.47
N LEU A 20 -9.89 9.68 6.65
CA LEU A 20 -9.14 8.52 7.12
C LEU A 20 -7.76 8.89 7.68
N PRO A 21 -6.89 9.64 6.96
CA PRO A 21 -5.56 9.97 7.49
C PRO A 21 -5.63 10.74 8.81
N LYS A 22 -6.67 11.56 9.00
CA LYS A 22 -6.92 12.29 10.25
C LYS A 22 -7.37 11.34 11.37
N LEU A 23 -8.23 10.38 11.05
CA LEU A 23 -8.71 9.37 11.99
C LEU A 23 -7.56 8.47 12.47
N LEU A 24 -6.68 8.03 11.56
CA LEU A 24 -5.50 7.22 11.87
C LEU A 24 -4.49 7.94 12.79
N LYS A 25 -4.40 9.27 12.72
CA LYS A 25 -3.59 10.08 13.65
C LYS A 25 -4.18 10.19 15.05
N TRP A 26 -5.46 9.88 15.20
CA TRP A 26 -6.22 10.15 16.41
C TRP A 26 -6.69 8.91 17.16
N VAL A 27 -6.58 7.74 16.53
CA VAL A 27 -6.86 6.46 17.17
C VAL A 27 -5.82 6.16 18.25
N GLN A 28 -6.30 5.57 19.34
CA GLN A 28 -5.47 5.03 20.41
C GLN A 28 -5.02 3.63 20.00
N TRP A 29 -3.84 3.53 19.39
CA TRP A 29 -3.27 2.27 18.90
C TRP A 29 -2.93 1.28 20.02
N ASP A 30 -2.81 1.76 21.27
CA ASP A 30 -2.65 0.97 22.49
C ASP A 30 -3.96 0.33 22.99
N ASN A 31 -5.10 0.76 22.46
CA ASN A 31 -6.41 0.23 22.80
C ASN A 31 -6.92 -0.73 21.72
N GLU A 32 -6.75 -2.04 21.95
CA GLU A 32 -7.16 -3.08 21.00
C GLU A 32 -8.62 -2.97 20.55
N LYS A 33 -9.54 -2.59 21.45
CA LYS A 33 -10.95 -2.42 21.10
C LYS A 33 -11.14 -1.28 20.11
N ALA A 34 -10.42 -0.17 20.30
CA ALA A 34 -10.48 0.96 19.38
C ALA A 34 -9.87 0.59 18.02
N VAL A 35 -8.72 -0.08 18.01
CA VAL A 35 -8.07 -0.56 16.78
C VAL A 35 -8.98 -1.50 16.00
N ARG A 36 -9.57 -2.51 16.65
CA ARG A 36 -10.51 -3.45 16.01
C ARG A 36 -11.68 -2.73 15.34
N GLN A 37 -12.32 -1.81 16.06
CA GLN A 37 -13.44 -1.01 15.53
C GLN A 37 -13.05 -0.14 14.33
N LEU A 38 -11.82 0.37 14.30
CA LEU A 38 -11.31 1.12 13.16
C LEU A 38 -11.09 0.18 11.97
N LEU A 39 -10.40 -0.96 12.19
CA LEU A 39 -10.06 -1.91 11.13
C LEU A 39 -11.30 -2.54 10.48
N GLU A 40 -12.39 -2.73 11.22
CA GLU A 40 -13.69 -3.16 10.68
C GLU A 40 -14.30 -2.18 9.66
N LEU A 41 -13.95 -0.88 9.76
CA LEU A 41 -14.43 0.17 8.87
C LEU A 41 -13.52 0.39 7.66
N ILE A 42 -12.24 0.02 7.74
CA ILE A 42 -11.26 0.25 6.66
C ILE A 42 -11.70 -0.34 5.32
N PRO A 43 -12.22 -1.58 5.23
CA PRO A 43 -12.67 -2.13 3.95
C PRO A 43 -13.77 -1.30 3.28
N GLN A 44 -14.62 -0.65 4.08
CA GLN A 44 -15.77 0.15 3.66
C GLN A 44 -15.39 1.58 3.27
N TRP A 45 -14.14 2.00 3.51
CA TRP A 45 -13.70 3.36 3.21
C TRP A 45 -13.64 3.61 1.70
N VAL A 46 -14.07 4.78 1.26
CA VAL A 46 -13.90 5.20 -0.14
C VAL A 46 -12.40 5.20 -0.52
N ASN A 47 -12.10 4.92 -1.79
CA ASN A 47 -10.74 5.02 -2.30
C ASN A 47 -10.16 6.42 -2.04
N LEU A 48 -8.91 6.43 -1.61
CA LEU A 48 -8.17 7.64 -1.24
C LEU A 48 -7.58 8.30 -2.49
N ASP A 49 -7.14 9.54 -2.31
CA ASP A 49 -6.28 10.18 -3.30
C ASP A 49 -4.90 9.51 -3.27
N VAL A 50 -4.20 9.48 -4.40
CA VAL A 50 -2.96 8.69 -4.59
C VAL A 50 -1.88 9.06 -3.56
N GLU A 51 -1.72 10.35 -3.27
CA GLU A 51 -0.75 10.85 -2.29
C GLU A 51 -1.04 10.32 -0.88
N ASP A 52 -2.31 10.35 -0.46
CA ASP A 52 -2.72 9.83 0.84
C ASP A 52 -2.52 8.31 0.90
N ALA A 53 -2.88 7.58 -0.17
CA ALA A 53 -2.69 6.14 -0.26
C ALA A 53 -1.21 5.73 -0.15
N LEU A 54 -0.31 6.44 -0.86
CA LEU A 54 1.14 6.22 -0.76
C LEU A 54 1.65 6.46 0.66
N GLY A 55 1.13 7.49 1.34
CA GLY A 55 1.46 7.78 2.74
C GLY A 55 1.06 6.66 3.71
N LEU A 56 0.08 5.82 3.35
CA LEU A 56 -0.35 4.67 4.16
C LEU A 56 0.50 3.42 3.95
N LEU A 57 1.28 3.33 2.87
CA LEU A 57 2.18 2.19 2.59
C LEU A 57 3.56 2.32 3.27
N GLY A 58 3.70 3.23 4.23
CA GLY A 58 4.94 3.46 4.97
C GLY A 58 5.01 2.74 6.32
N GLU A 59 6.15 2.89 7.00
CA GLU A 59 6.49 2.27 8.29
C GLU A 59 5.44 2.50 9.39
N THR A 60 4.67 3.59 9.31
CA THR A 60 3.70 3.95 10.34
C THR A 60 2.50 3.01 10.40
N TYR A 61 2.09 2.44 9.26
CA TYR A 61 0.82 1.72 9.14
C TYR A 61 0.99 0.34 8.48
N MET A 62 1.91 -0.47 9.02
CA MET A 62 2.16 -1.86 8.60
C MET A 62 1.03 -2.81 9.06
N ILE A 63 -0.20 -2.56 8.61
CA ILE A 63 -1.41 -3.26 9.01
C ILE A 63 -2.19 -3.66 7.75
N ALA A 64 -2.40 -4.97 7.54
CA ALA A 64 -2.90 -5.52 6.28
C ALA A 64 -4.18 -4.85 5.73
N PRO A 65 -5.26 -4.63 6.53
CA PRO A 65 -6.43 -3.89 6.03
C PRO A 65 -6.12 -2.50 5.48
N ILE A 66 -5.16 -1.78 6.08
CA ILE A 66 -4.77 -0.44 5.65
C ILE A 66 -3.98 -0.52 4.34
N SER A 67 -3.01 -1.45 4.25
CA SER A 67 -2.27 -1.71 3.01
C SER A 67 -3.21 -2.10 1.86
N ALA A 68 -4.21 -2.96 2.13
CA ALA A 68 -5.20 -3.37 1.15
C ALA A 68 -6.03 -2.18 0.61
N LEU A 69 -6.46 -1.26 1.48
CA LEU A 69 -7.17 -0.04 1.07
C LEU A 69 -6.28 0.89 0.23
N ALA A 70 -5.02 1.05 0.64
CA ALA A 70 -4.06 1.89 -0.09
C ALA A 70 -3.81 1.32 -1.49
N VAL A 71 -3.54 0.02 -1.59
CA VAL A 71 -3.38 -0.69 -2.87
C VAL A 71 -4.63 -0.57 -3.73
N ARG A 72 -5.83 -0.76 -3.17
CA ARG A 72 -7.11 -0.59 -3.90
C ARG A 72 -7.29 0.84 -4.44
N SER A 73 -6.81 1.83 -3.71
CA SER A 73 -6.90 3.23 -4.14
C SER A 73 -5.97 3.49 -5.33
N ILE A 74 -4.77 2.93 -5.29
CA ILE A 74 -3.73 3.08 -6.34
C ILE A 74 -4.04 2.23 -7.56
N SER A 75 -4.75 1.11 -7.40
CA SER A 75 -5.09 0.22 -8.53
C SER A 75 -6.01 0.86 -9.57
N CYS A 76 -6.67 1.97 -9.22
CA CYS A 76 -7.48 2.77 -10.14
C CYS A 76 -6.64 3.58 -11.14
N ILE A 77 -5.33 3.74 -10.91
CA ILE A 77 -4.42 4.45 -11.81
C ILE A 77 -4.15 3.56 -13.04
N PRO A 78 -4.30 4.05 -14.28
CA PRO A 78 -3.92 3.31 -15.49
C PRO A 78 -2.42 3.01 -15.55
N ASP A 79 -2.02 1.95 -16.26
CA ASP A 79 -0.59 1.58 -16.37
C ASP A 79 0.28 2.71 -16.95
N ALA A 80 -0.25 3.45 -17.93
CA ALA A 80 0.43 4.59 -18.55
C ALA A 80 0.72 5.75 -17.57
N GLU A 81 0.00 5.82 -16.45
CA GLU A 81 0.11 6.87 -15.44
C GLU A 81 0.79 6.38 -14.15
N LEU A 82 1.14 5.09 -14.06
CA LEU A 82 1.69 4.50 -12.85
C LEU A 82 3.18 4.81 -12.65
N SER A 83 3.91 5.08 -13.75
CA SER A 83 5.37 5.34 -13.76
C SER A 83 5.89 6.27 -12.65
N PRO A 84 5.34 7.49 -12.43
CA PRO A 84 5.82 8.40 -11.37
C PRO A 84 5.67 7.82 -9.96
N TYR A 85 4.82 6.82 -9.77
CA TYR A 85 4.56 6.18 -8.48
C TYR A 85 5.32 4.86 -8.31
N LEU A 86 5.91 4.28 -9.36
CA LEU A 86 6.59 2.98 -9.24
C LEU A 86 7.78 3.01 -8.30
N MET A 87 8.57 4.09 -8.30
CA MET A 87 9.70 4.24 -7.37
C MET A 87 9.24 4.25 -5.89
N PRO A 88 8.34 5.14 -5.45
CA PRO A 88 7.89 5.11 -4.06
C PRO A 88 7.19 3.79 -3.70
N LEU A 89 6.48 3.15 -4.62
CA LEU A 89 5.87 1.83 -4.40
C LEU A 89 6.94 0.74 -4.20
N ALA A 90 8.01 0.72 -5.01
CA ALA A 90 9.12 -0.22 -4.84
C ALA A 90 9.83 -0.04 -3.49
N ILE A 91 9.96 1.20 -3.01
CA ILE A 91 10.50 1.49 -1.68
C ILE A 91 9.52 1.03 -0.59
N ALA A 92 8.22 1.24 -0.76
CA ALA A 92 7.19 0.87 0.20
C ALA A 92 7.07 -0.65 0.44
N LEU A 93 7.56 -1.50 -0.49
CA LEU A 93 7.66 -2.94 -0.28
C LEU A 93 8.39 -3.34 1.01
N ARG A 94 9.30 -2.48 1.52
CA ARG A 94 10.02 -2.70 2.78
C ARG A 94 9.09 -2.78 4.00
N TYR A 95 7.88 -2.26 3.87
CA TYR A 95 6.86 -2.14 4.91
C TYR A 95 5.61 -2.98 4.60
N ASP A 96 5.65 -3.77 3.53
CA ASP A 96 4.57 -4.67 3.16
C ASP A 96 4.49 -5.85 4.15
N ASN A 97 3.30 -6.37 4.39
CA ASN A 97 3.12 -7.50 5.30
C ASN A 97 3.59 -8.78 4.59
N PRO A 98 4.61 -9.52 5.08
CA PRO A 98 5.08 -10.73 4.41
C PRO A 98 4.03 -11.84 4.34
N ASP A 99 3.08 -11.89 5.28
CA ASP A 99 2.01 -12.90 5.28
C ASP A 99 0.84 -12.53 4.35
N GLU A 100 0.66 -11.23 4.08
CA GLU A 100 -0.39 -10.67 3.23
C GLU A 100 0.19 -9.55 2.33
N PRO A 101 1.02 -9.90 1.32
CA PRO A 101 1.85 -8.94 0.60
C PRO A 101 1.07 -8.22 -0.51
N HIS A 102 0.04 -7.45 -0.11
CA HIS A 102 -0.89 -6.78 -1.02
C HIS A 102 -0.19 -5.87 -2.04
N LEU A 103 0.88 -5.18 -1.63
CA LEU A 103 1.60 -4.28 -2.51
C LEU A 103 2.44 -5.04 -3.53
N LEU A 104 3.16 -6.09 -3.10
CA LEU A 104 3.92 -6.93 -4.03
C LEU A 104 3.01 -7.62 -5.04
N ASP A 105 1.88 -8.18 -4.58
CA ASP A 105 0.90 -8.84 -5.45
C ASP A 105 0.34 -7.89 -6.49
N PHE A 106 0.00 -6.66 -6.08
CA PHE A 106 -0.43 -5.60 -6.99
C PHE A 106 0.63 -5.28 -8.04
N LEU A 107 1.86 -4.98 -7.64
CA LEU A 107 2.93 -4.57 -8.56
C LEU A 107 3.25 -5.66 -9.58
N VAL A 108 3.29 -6.93 -9.15
CA VAL A 108 3.55 -8.07 -10.03
C VAL A 108 2.38 -8.29 -11.00
N SER A 109 1.13 -8.21 -10.52
CA SER A 109 -0.05 -8.33 -11.39
C SER A 109 -0.10 -7.24 -12.46
N ARG A 110 0.22 -5.98 -12.09
CA ARG A 110 0.27 -4.86 -13.04
C ARG A 110 1.38 -5.03 -14.07
N ALA A 111 2.55 -5.49 -13.64
CA ALA A 111 3.66 -5.77 -14.54
C ALA A 111 3.35 -6.90 -15.54
N ALA A 112 2.69 -7.98 -15.11
CA ALA A 112 2.27 -9.06 -16.00
C ALA A 112 1.31 -8.58 -17.11
N GLY A 113 0.46 -7.59 -16.80
CA GLY A 113 -0.45 -6.98 -17.78
C GLY A 113 0.17 -5.88 -18.65
N CYS A 114 1.34 -5.34 -18.28
CA CYS A 114 1.95 -4.21 -18.96
C CYS A 114 3.49 -4.31 -18.99
N GLY A 115 4.05 -4.60 -20.16
CA GLY A 115 5.49 -4.75 -20.34
C GLY A 115 6.30 -3.49 -19.98
N LEU A 116 5.73 -2.29 -20.15
CA LEU A 116 6.39 -1.05 -19.73
C LEU A 116 6.54 -0.99 -18.20
N VAL A 117 5.46 -1.29 -17.46
CA VAL A 117 5.49 -1.37 -15.99
C VAL A 117 6.46 -2.47 -15.54
N ALA A 118 6.49 -3.61 -16.21
CA ALA A 118 7.41 -4.70 -15.89
C ALA A 118 8.88 -4.30 -16.02
N VAL A 119 9.26 -3.66 -17.13
CA VAL A 119 10.63 -3.22 -17.38
C VAL A 119 11.05 -2.15 -16.37
N GLU A 120 10.21 -1.14 -16.14
CA GLU A 120 10.49 -0.08 -15.16
C GLU A 120 10.64 -0.67 -13.75
N LEU A 121 9.69 -1.48 -13.31
CA LEU A 121 9.71 -2.10 -11.99
C LEU A 121 10.94 -3.00 -11.80
N PHE A 122 11.30 -3.80 -12.81
CA PHE A 122 12.49 -4.66 -12.75
C PHE A 122 13.77 -3.85 -12.45
N TRP A 123 13.97 -2.72 -13.14
CA TRP A 123 15.14 -1.88 -12.92
C TRP A 123 15.12 -1.22 -11.54
N LEU A 124 13.96 -0.74 -11.10
CA LEU A 124 13.81 -0.16 -9.76
C LEU A 124 14.15 -1.17 -8.66
N LEU A 125 13.61 -2.39 -8.73
CA LEU A 125 13.91 -3.45 -7.77
C LEU A 125 15.39 -3.86 -7.82
N THR A 126 16.00 -3.86 -9.00
CA THR A 126 17.42 -4.20 -9.17
C THR A 126 18.32 -3.15 -8.53
N VAL A 127 18.02 -1.87 -8.73
CA VAL A 127 18.73 -0.76 -8.08
C VAL A 127 18.59 -0.86 -6.56
N GLU A 128 17.37 -1.03 -6.05
CA GLU A 128 17.10 -1.17 -4.62
C GLU A 128 17.80 -2.37 -3.99
N LYS A 129 17.86 -3.50 -4.70
CA LYS A 129 18.65 -4.67 -4.30
C LYS A 129 20.15 -4.36 -4.25
N SER A 130 20.66 -3.61 -5.24
CA SER A 130 22.09 -3.29 -5.37
C SER A 130 22.62 -2.37 -4.27
N VAL A 131 21.76 -1.53 -3.68
CA VAL A 131 22.08 -0.72 -2.49
C VAL A 131 22.50 -1.61 -1.31
N GLY A 132 21.98 -2.84 -1.26
CA GLY A 132 22.32 -3.83 -0.24
C GLY A 132 21.64 -3.58 1.11
N GLY A 133 22.13 -4.26 2.15
CA GLY A 133 21.60 -4.15 3.51
C GLY A 133 20.47 -5.13 3.83
N LYS A 134 19.60 -4.76 4.77
CA LYS A 134 18.61 -5.68 5.37
C LYS A 134 17.50 -6.13 4.41
N HIS A 135 17.23 -5.38 3.35
CA HIS A 135 16.14 -5.65 2.40
C HIS A 135 16.56 -6.42 1.14
N THR A 136 17.83 -6.80 0.98
CA THR A 136 18.31 -7.50 -0.22
C THR A 136 17.52 -8.78 -0.53
N LYS A 137 17.13 -9.53 0.52
CA LYS A 137 16.34 -10.76 0.37
C LYS A 137 14.93 -10.46 -0.16
N LEU A 138 14.28 -9.42 0.36
CA LEU A 138 12.98 -8.96 -0.09
C LEU A 138 13.01 -8.63 -1.59
N TYR A 139 13.95 -7.77 -2.01
CA TYR A 139 14.03 -7.38 -3.42
C TYR A 139 14.42 -8.54 -4.34
N THR A 140 15.26 -9.46 -3.88
CA THR A 140 15.56 -10.70 -4.62
C THR A 140 14.31 -11.54 -4.83
N HIS A 141 13.48 -11.68 -3.79
CA HIS A 141 12.22 -12.40 -3.89
C HIS A 141 11.22 -11.70 -4.81
N ALA A 142 11.08 -10.37 -4.71
CA ALA A 142 10.19 -9.58 -5.56
C ALA A 142 10.57 -9.70 -7.05
N ILE A 143 11.87 -9.62 -7.38
CA ILE A 143 12.37 -9.82 -8.75
C ILE A 143 12.04 -11.23 -9.25
N ALA A 144 12.24 -12.26 -8.42
CA ALA A 144 11.95 -13.64 -8.80
C ALA A 144 10.46 -13.84 -9.10
N ARG A 145 9.56 -13.28 -8.27
CA ARG A 145 8.10 -13.30 -8.51
C ARG A 145 7.72 -12.56 -9.79
N LEU A 146 8.26 -11.35 -9.98
CA LEU A 146 8.03 -10.54 -11.18
C LEU A 146 8.39 -11.31 -12.47
N LEU A 147 9.58 -11.89 -12.51
CA LEU A 147 10.05 -12.65 -13.67
C LEU A 147 9.23 -13.92 -13.91
N GLY A 148 8.82 -14.62 -12.85
CA GLY A 148 8.00 -15.83 -12.96
C GLY A 148 6.62 -15.55 -13.58
N GLU A 149 5.94 -14.50 -13.12
CA GLU A 149 4.60 -14.15 -13.62
C GLU A 149 4.63 -13.59 -15.04
N CYS A 150 5.65 -12.78 -15.38
CA CYS A 150 5.81 -12.25 -16.74
C CYS A 150 6.16 -13.32 -17.78
N GLN A 151 6.69 -14.48 -17.36
CA GLN A 151 6.96 -15.62 -18.25
C GLN A 151 5.76 -16.54 -18.43
N ALA A 152 4.79 -16.50 -17.51
CA ALA A 152 3.59 -17.32 -17.54
C ALA A 152 2.42 -16.68 -18.31
N SER A 153 2.51 -15.37 -18.58
CA SER A 153 1.50 -14.55 -19.28
C SER A 153 1.83 -14.40 -20.77
#